data_AF-Q5E4H8-F1
#
_entry.id   AF-Q5E4H8-F1
#
_cell.length_a   1.000
_cell.length_b   1.000
_cell.length_c   1.000
_cell.angle_alpha   90.00
_cell.angle_beta   90.00
_cell.angle_gamma   90.00
#
_symmetry.space_group_name_H-M   'P 1'
#
loop_
_entity.id
_entity.type
_entity.pdbx_description
1 polymer ?
#
loop_
_entity_poly.entity_id
_entity_poly.type
_entity_poly.pdbx_seq_one_letter_code
_entity_poly.pdbx_strand_id
1 'polypeptide(L)'
;MDKPVLKDSLRLLSSLGKITSRSMFGGFGIFIDDTMFALVVQDKLHLRASDETINLFKEQGFEPYVYKKRGFPVVTKYFAISPECWDEPDSILIQAVVALDVAKKDKEKQKSAGPSRIKDLPNLRLATERMLKKAGITTVEELKNTGSVNAYKAIQQTHSSSVSDELLWSLEGAIKGMHWSVISAETRNELRKQL
;
A
#
# COMPACT_ATOMS: atom_id res chain seq x y z
N MET A 1 7.66 -27.36 16.54
CA MET A 1 6.23 -27.22 16.85
C MET A 1 5.47 -27.50 15.56
N ASP A 2 4.79 -28.64 15.52
CA ASP A 2 3.78 -28.88 14.50
C ASP A 2 2.82 -27.70 14.48
N LYS A 3 2.54 -27.17 13.29
CA LYS A 3 1.59 -26.08 13.07
C LYS A 3 0.34 -26.69 12.45
N PRO A 4 -0.49 -27.42 13.22
CA PRO A 4 -1.62 -28.17 12.68
C PRO A 4 -2.53 -27.25 11.88
N VAL A 5 -2.86 -26.08 12.43
CA VAL A 5 -3.71 -25.09 11.76
C VAL A 5 -3.14 -24.62 10.44
N LEU A 6 -1.81 -24.45 10.30
CA LEU A 6 -1.21 -24.10 9.01
C LEU A 6 -1.41 -25.22 7.99
N LYS A 7 -1.07 -26.46 8.37
CA LYS A 7 -1.19 -27.62 7.47
C LYS A 7 -2.63 -27.86 7.06
N ASP A 8 -3.56 -27.78 8.00
CA ASP A 8 -4.99 -27.95 7.75
C ASP A 8 -5.56 -26.81 6.91
N SER A 9 -5.15 -25.56 7.17
CA SER A 9 -5.54 -24.41 6.35
C SER A 9 -5.04 -24.56 4.91
N LEU A 10 -3.79 -24.96 4.71
CA LEU A 10 -3.25 -25.18 3.37
C LEU A 10 -4.00 -26.32 2.67
N ARG A 11 -4.26 -27.44 3.35
CA ARG A 11 -5.03 -28.54 2.77
C ARG A 11 -6.43 -28.10 2.36
N LEU A 12 -7.16 -27.44 3.25
CA LEU A 12 -8.53 -26.98 3.00
C LEU A 12 -8.58 -25.97 1.83
N LEU A 13 -7.76 -24.92 1.89
CA LEU A 13 -7.77 -23.82 0.93
C LEU A 13 -7.19 -24.20 -0.45
N SER A 14 -6.51 -25.35 -0.56
CA SER A 14 -6.00 -25.86 -1.85
C SER A 14 -7.11 -26.17 -2.85
N SER A 15 -8.36 -26.38 -2.40
CA SER A 15 -9.53 -26.54 -3.26
C SER A 15 -9.87 -25.28 -4.07
N LEU A 16 -9.41 -24.09 -3.63
CA LEU A 16 -9.67 -22.81 -4.28
C LEU A 16 -8.69 -22.51 -5.42
N GLY A 17 -7.58 -23.24 -5.52
CA GLY A 17 -6.55 -23.05 -6.54
C GLY A 17 -5.13 -23.35 -6.06
N LYS A 18 -4.13 -23.01 -6.87
CA LYS A 18 -2.73 -23.24 -6.53
C LYS A 18 -2.27 -22.28 -5.42
N ILE A 19 -2.25 -22.80 -4.20
CA ILE A 19 -1.84 -22.03 -3.03
C ILE A 19 -0.31 -21.98 -2.88
N THR A 20 0.18 -20.86 -2.35
CA THR A 20 1.54 -20.73 -1.82
C THR A 20 1.48 -20.10 -0.43
N SER A 21 2.53 -20.29 0.38
CA SER A 21 2.64 -19.64 1.69
C SER A 21 4.04 -19.08 1.92
N ARG A 22 4.11 -17.98 2.67
CA ARG A 22 5.38 -17.34 3.08
C ARG A 22 5.21 -16.53 4.36
N SER A 23 6.32 -16.22 5.01
CA SER A 23 6.34 -15.42 6.24
C SER A 23 5.72 -14.03 6.03
N MET A 24 4.63 -13.74 6.74
CA MET A 24 3.91 -12.46 6.71
C MET A 24 3.44 -12.09 8.11
N PHE A 25 3.67 -10.84 8.53
CA PHE A 25 3.14 -10.29 9.79
C PHE A 25 3.41 -11.14 11.05
N GLY A 26 4.55 -11.86 11.09
CA GLY A 26 4.90 -12.77 12.19
C GLY A 26 4.29 -14.18 12.11
N GLY A 27 3.47 -14.47 11.09
CA GLY A 27 2.91 -15.78 10.79
C GLY A 27 3.14 -16.18 9.33
N PHE A 28 2.19 -16.89 8.74
CA PHE A 28 2.23 -17.37 7.35
C PHE A 28 1.07 -16.79 6.55
N GLY A 29 1.36 -15.93 5.58
CA GLY A 29 0.37 -15.51 4.61
C GLY A 29 0.12 -16.63 3.61
N ILE A 30 -1.13 -16.82 3.19
CA ILE A 30 -1.56 -17.78 2.18
C ILE A 30 -2.04 -17.01 0.95
N PHE A 31 -1.59 -17.45 -0.22
CA PHE A 31 -1.72 -16.72 -1.48
C PHE A 31 -2.24 -17.64 -2.59
N ILE A 32 -3.07 -17.09 -3.49
CA ILE A 32 -3.35 -17.62 -4.83
C ILE A 32 -3.00 -16.51 -5.83
N ASP A 33 -2.25 -16.81 -6.89
CA ASP A 33 -1.83 -15.84 -7.91
C ASP A 33 -1.23 -14.53 -7.34
N ASP A 34 -0.28 -14.68 -6.41
CA ASP A 34 0.35 -13.58 -5.65
C ASP A 34 -0.64 -12.66 -4.92
N THR A 35 -1.82 -13.18 -4.57
CA THR A 35 -2.88 -12.44 -3.91
C THR A 35 -3.15 -13.04 -2.54
N MET A 36 -2.74 -12.31 -1.49
CA MET A 36 -2.89 -12.75 -0.10
C MET A 36 -4.33 -12.56 0.37
N PHE A 37 -4.95 -13.65 0.79
CA PHE A 37 -6.35 -13.67 1.24
C PHE A 37 -6.53 -14.29 2.63
N ALA A 38 -5.53 -15.02 3.13
CA ALA A 38 -5.54 -15.60 4.45
C ALA A 38 -4.18 -15.48 5.16
N LEU A 39 -4.21 -15.56 6.49
CA LEU A 39 -3.05 -15.47 7.38
C LEU A 39 -3.20 -16.51 8.50
N VAL A 40 -2.18 -17.34 8.70
CA VAL A 40 -2.10 -18.21 9.88
C VAL A 40 -1.09 -17.64 10.86
N VAL A 41 -1.56 -17.22 12.01
CA VAL A 41 -0.75 -16.62 13.08
C VAL A 41 -1.40 -16.92 14.43
N GLN A 42 -0.61 -17.06 15.48
CA GLN A 42 -1.10 -17.43 16.83
C GLN A 42 -2.00 -18.69 16.83
N ASP A 43 -1.64 -19.68 16.01
CA ASP A 43 -2.39 -20.93 15.83
C ASP A 43 -3.86 -20.74 15.42
N LYS A 44 -4.15 -19.65 14.69
CA LYS A 44 -5.48 -19.34 14.16
C LYS A 44 -5.40 -19.01 12.68
N LEU A 45 -6.36 -19.51 11.91
CA LEU A 45 -6.61 -19.05 10.56
C LEU A 45 -7.33 -17.71 10.63
N HIS A 46 -6.83 -16.73 9.88
CA HIS A 46 -7.45 -15.43 9.71
C HIS A 46 -7.73 -15.19 8.24
N LEU A 47 -8.89 -14.61 7.94
CA LEU A 47 -9.30 -14.27 6.58
C LEU A 47 -9.29 -12.76 6.38
N ARG A 48 -8.99 -12.32 5.15
CA ARG A 48 -8.97 -10.91 4.78
C ARG A 48 -10.40 -10.36 4.71
N ALA A 49 -10.65 -9.27 5.41
CA ALA A 49 -11.89 -8.51 5.36
C ALA A 49 -11.77 -7.30 4.40
N SER A 50 -12.89 -6.89 3.80
CA SER A 50 -12.97 -5.63 3.04
C SER A 50 -13.01 -4.42 3.97
N ASP A 51 -12.85 -3.22 3.44
CA ASP A 51 -12.93 -2.00 4.26
C ASP A 51 -14.33 -1.85 4.91
N GLU A 52 -15.39 -2.26 4.20
CA GLU A 52 -16.77 -2.29 4.71
C GLU A 52 -16.93 -3.32 5.83
N THR A 53 -16.44 -4.55 5.63
CA THR A 53 -16.49 -5.61 6.66
C THR A 53 -15.69 -5.23 7.90
N ILE A 54 -14.52 -4.60 7.74
CA ILE A 54 -13.70 -4.11 8.85
C ILE A 54 -14.49 -3.13 9.72
N ASN A 55 -15.22 -2.20 9.12
CA ASN A 55 -16.00 -1.21 9.86
C ASN A 55 -17.14 -1.89 10.64
N LEU A 56 -17.89 -2.79 9.99
CA LEU A 56 -18.95 -3.55 10.65
C LEU A 56 -18.42 -4.41 11.82
N PHE A 57 -17.29 -5.09 11.62
CA PHE A 57 -16.67 -5.90 12.65
C PHE A 57 -16.22 -5.07 13.85
N LYS A 58 -15.65 -3.88 13.62
CA LYS A 58 -15.29 -2.96 14.71
C LYS A 58 -16.51 -2.46 15.48
N GLU A 59 -17.61 -2.16 14.80
CA GLU A 59 -18.87 -1.77 15.45
C GLU A 59 -19.43 -2.89 16.35
N GLN A 60 -19.15 -4.15 16.00
CA GLN A 60 -19.52 -5.34 16.77
C GLN A 60 -18.47 -5.74 17.82
N GLY A 61 -17.37 -4.99 17.96
CA GLY A 61 -16.31 -5.26 18.94
C GLY A 61 -15.29 -6.33 18.52
N PHE A 62 -15.31 -6.77 17.26
CA PHE A 62 -14.27 -7.63 16.72
C PHE A 62 -13.03 -6.81 16.34
N GLU A 63 -11.85 -7.39 16.58
CA GLU A 63 -10.58 -6.73 16.31
C GLU A 63 -9.77 -7.50 15.24
N PRO A 64 -9.13 -6.79 14.29
CA PRO A 64 -8.21 -7.43 13.36
C PRO A 64 -6.93 -7.87 14.08
N TYR A 65 -6.21 -8.80 13.49
CA TYR A 65 -4.86 -9.12 13.93
C TYR A 65 -3.95 -7.88 13.82
N VAL A 66 -3.24 -7.56 14.91
CA VAL A 66 -2.27 -6.46 14.97
C VAL A 66 -0.86 -7.03 15.13
N TYR A 67 -0.04 -6.84 14.09
CA TYR A 67 1.36 -7.24 14.12
C TYR A 67 2.22 -6.15 14.75
N LYS A 68 3.12 -6.51 15.68
CA LYS A 68 4.06 -5.55 16.29
C LYS A 68 5.43 -5.68 15.63
N LYS A 69 5.93 -4.59 15.02
CA LYS A 69 7.27 -4.52 14.43
C LYS A 69 8.10 -3.44 15.14
N ARG A 70 9.13 -3.85 15.87
CA ARG A 70 10.01 -2.94 16.64
C ARG A 70 9.23 -1.98 17.56
N GLY A 71 8.23 -2.51 18.28
CA GLY A 71 7.37 -1.73 19.16
C GLY A 71 6.20 -1.01 18.47
N PHE A 72 6.23 -0.83 17.15
CA PHE A 72 5.16 -0.17 16.42
C PHE A 72 4.06 -1.15 15.98
N PRO A 73 2.77 -0.84 16.24
CA PRO A 73 1.66 -1.68 15.79
C PRO A 73 1.40 -1.49 14.29
N VAL A 74 1.12 -2.60 13.60
CA VAL A 74 0.65 -2.68 12.22
C VAL A 74 -0.70 -3.36 12.25
N VAL A 75 -1.76 -2.55 12.20
CA VAL A 75 -3.15 -3.04 12.13
C VAL A 75 -3.36 -3.68 10.75
N THR A 76 -3.75 -4.95 10.72
CA THR A 76 -3.96 -5.67 9.46
C THR A 76 -5.44 -5.69 9.06
N LYS A 77 -5.74 -6.30 7.90
CA LYS A 77 -7.12 -6.57 7.45
C LYS A 77 -7.59 -8.00 7.76
N TYR A 78 -6.89 -8.73 8.63
CA TYR A 78 -7.13 -10.17 8.85
C TYR A 78 -7.84 -10.41 10.17
N PHE A 79 -8.98 -11.09 10.13
CA PHE A 79 -9.78 -11.46 11.31
C PHE A 79 -9.74 -12.96 11.52
N ALA A 80 -9.56 -13.39 12.76
CA ALA A 80 -9.53 -14.81 13.10
C ALA A 80 -10.91 -15.42 12.85
N ILE A 81 -10.96 -16.58 12.19
CA ILE A 81 -12.19 -17.38 12.19
C ILE A 81 -12.38 -18.00 13.57
N SER A 82 -13.64 -18.24 13.93
CA SER A 82 -13.95 -18.95 15.17
C SER A 82 -13.42 -20.38 15.10
N PRO A 83 -12.87 -20.96 16.19
CA PRO A 83 -12.44 -22.35 16.20
C PRO A 83 -13.56 -23.33 15.79
N GLU A 84 -14.81 -23.01 16.14
CA GLU A 84 -16.01 -23.80 15.82
C GLU A 84 -16.27 -23.86 14.31
N CYS A 85 -15.76 -22.90 13.52
CA CYS A 85 -15.90 -22.95 12.06
C CYS A 85 -15.16 -24.14 11.45
N TRP A 86 -14.19 -24.76 12.15
CA TRP A 86 -13.49 -25.95 11.65
C TRP A 86 -14.39 -27.20 11.61
N ASP A 87 -15.49 -27.21 12.34
CA ASP A 87 -16.50 -28.28 12.27
C ASP A 87 -17.35 -28.18 10.99
N GLU A 88 -17.30 -27.02 10.30
CA GLU A 88 -17.99 -26.76 9.03
C GLU A 88 -16.99 -26.24 7.96
N PRO A 89 -16.14 -27.11 7.38
CA PRO A 89 -15.10 -26.68 6.44
C PRO A 89 -15.63 -25.91 5.21
N ASP A 90 -16.85 -26.23 4.76
CA ASP A 90 -17.49 -25.53 3.63
C ASP A 90 -17.79 -24.06 3.98
N SER A 91 -18.18 -23.77 5.22
CA SER A 91 -18.40 -22.40 5.72
C SER A 91 -17.09 -21.60 5.68
N ILE A 92 -15.95 -22.21 6.02
CA ILE A 92 -14.62 -21.60 5.87
C ILE A 92 -14.30 -21.33 4.40
N LEU A 93 -14.58 -22.29 3.50
CA LEU A 93 -14.31 -22.14 2.07
C LEU A 93 -15.11 -20.98 1.46
N ILE A 94 -16.39 -20.83 1.81
CA ILE A 94 -17.23 -19.71 1.37
C ILE A 94 -16.60 -18.37 1.79
N GLN A 95 -16.21 -18.24 3.06
CA GLN A 95 -15.57 -17.01 3.55
C GLN A 95 -14.22 -16.76 2.88
N ALA A 96 -13.45 -17.81 2.61
CA ALA A 96 -12.16 -17.72 1.94
C ALA A 96 -12.29 -17.27 0.47
N VAL A 97 -13.34 -17.70 -0.24
CA VAL A 97 -13.67 -17.20 -1.58
C VAL A 97 -13.97 -15.70 -1.55
N VAL A 98 -14.77 -15.24 -0.60
CA VAL A 98 -15.05 -13.81 -0.40
C VAL A 98 -13.77 -13.03 -0.09
N ALA A 99 -12.94 -13.54 0.82
CA ALA A 99 -11.66 -12.93 1.17
C ALA A 99 -10.70 -12.82 -0.04
N LEU A 100 -10.70 -13.83 -0.93
CA LEU A 100 -9.91 -13.82 -2.15
C LEU A 100 -10.42 -12.79 -3.15
N ASP A 101 -11.74 -12.67 -3.33
CA ASP A 101 -12.34 -11.63 -4.19
C ASP A 101 -12.01 -10.22 -3.69
N VAL A 102 -12.16 -9.98 -2.38
CA VAL A 102 -11.73 -8.73 -1.74
C VAL A 102 -10.26 -8.45 -1.98
N ALA A 103 -9.40 -9.45 -1.83
CA ALA A 103 -7.97 -9.30 -2.04
C ALA A 103 -7.61 -8.96 -3.49
N LYS A 104 -8.32 -9.56 -4.46
CA LYS A 104 -8.15 -9.27 -5.89
C LYS A 104 -8.59 -7.84 -6.22
N LYS A 105 -9.76 -7.42 -5.74
CA LYS A 105 -10.26 -6.03 -5.91
C LYS A 105 -9.31 -5.00 -5.29
N ASP A 106 -8.79 -5.27 -4.09
CA ASP A 106 -7.78 -4.41 -3.46
C ASP A 106 -6.49 -4.31 -4.30
N LYS A 107 -6.02 -5.44 -4.87
CA LYS A 107 -4.83 -5.49 -5.73
C LYS A 107 -5.05 -4.75 -7.05
N GLU A 108 -6.22 -4.88 -7.66
CA GLU A 108 -6.62 -4.15 -8.86
C GLU A 108 -6.71 -2.65 -8.61
N LYS A 109 -7.35 -2.24 -7.51
CA LYS A 109 -7.41 -0.84 -7.06
C LYS A 109 -6.02 -0.26 -6.79
N GLN A 110 -5.11 -1.02 -6.18
CA GLN A 110 -3.72 -0.59 -5.96
C GLN A 110 -2.93 -0.49 -7.26
N LYS A 111 -3.21 -1.33 -8.25
CA LYS A 111 -2.55 -1.30 -9.56
C LYS A 111 -3.05 -0.14 -10.42
N SER A 112 -4.34 0.20 -10.33
CA SER A 112 -4.94 1.33 -11.06
C SER A 112 -4.76 2.67 -10.35
N ALA A 113 -4.58 2.67 -9.03
CA ALA A 113 -4.19 3.86 -8.29
C ALA A 113 -2.79 4.29 -8.72
N GLY A 114 -2.68 5.51 -9.26
CA GLY A 114 -1.37 6.14 -9.43
C GLY A 114 -0.64 6.26 -8.09
N PRO A 115 0.64 6.69 -8.11
CA PRO A 115 1.43 6.85 -6.89
C PRO A 115 0.67 7.70 -5.87
N SER A 116 0.35 7.14 -4.71
CA SER A 116 -0.34 7.89 -3.65
C SER A 116 0.59 8.86 -2.93
N ARG A 117 1.89 8.57 -2.95
CA ARG A 117 2.94 9.37 -2.33
C ARG A 117 3.77 10.10 -3.36
N ILE A 118 4.16 11.31 -3.01
CA ILE A 118 5.05 12.16 -3.81
C ILE A 118 6.37 11.43 -4.11
N LYS A 119 6.96 10.72 -3.13
CA LYS A 119 8.22 10.00 -3.34
C LYS A 119 8.17 8.88 -4.38
N ASP A 120 6.96 8.45 -4.77
CA ASP A 120 6.72 7.37 -5.73
C ASP A 120 6.42 7.91 -7.13
N LEU A 121 6.35 9.23 -7.31
CA LEU A 121 6.33 9.86 -8.62
C LEU A 121 7.70 9.77 -9.30
N PRO A 122 7.75 9.79 -10.66
CA PRO A 122 9.01 9.83 -11.39
C PRO A 122 9.93 10.95 -10.90
N ASN A 123 11.23 10.70 -10.88
CA ASN A 123 12.29 11.66 -10.49
C ASN A 123 12.30 12.09 -9.01
N LEU A 124 11.25 11.78 -8.24
CA LEU A 124 11.17 12.20 -6.84
C LEU A 124 11.70 11.11 -5.90
N ARG A 125 12.19 11.56 -4.74
CA ARG A 125 12.69 10.69 -3.67
C ARG A 125 12.12 11.16 -2.34
N LEU A 126 12.35 10.37 -1.29
CA LEU A 126 11.96 10.72 0.08
C LEU A 126 12.51 12.10 0.52
N ALA A 127 13.71 12.47 0.06
CA ALA A 127 14.28 13.79 0.35
C ALA A 127 13.44 14.94 -0.24
N THR A 128 12.99 14.80 -1.49
CA THR A 128 12.13 15.79 -2.15
C THR A 128 10.74 15.86 -1.54
N GLU A 129 10.15 14.71 -1.19
CA GLU A 129 8.88 14.68 -0.45
C GLU A 129 8.98 15.42 0.90
N ARG A 130 10.11 15.31 1.60
CA ARG A 130 10.34 16.09 2.84
C ARG A 130 10.47 17.58 2.58
N MET A 131 11.14 17.99 1.50
CA MET A 131 11.22 19.39 1.09
C MET A 131 9.84 19.96 0.75
N LEU A 132 9.05 19.24 -0.04
CA LEU A 132 7.68 19.61 -0.39
C LEU A 132 6.79 19.69 0.86
N LYS A 133 6.87 18.72 1.76
CA LYS A 133 6.13 18.75 3.03
C LYS A 133 6.49 19.98 3.88
N LYS A 134 7.77 20.37 3.92
CA LYS A 134 8.21 21.59 4.61
C LYS A 134 7.67 22.86 3.92
N ALA A 135 7.52 22.81 2.60
CA ALA A 135 6.93 23.86 1.77
C ALA A 135 5.38 23.87 1.76
N GLY A 136 4.72 23.02 2.56
CA GLY A 136 3.26 22.95 2.65
C GLY A 136 2.57 22.07 1.61
N ILE A 137 3.33 21.36 0.75
CA ILE A 137 2.82 20.45 -0.27
C ILE A 137 2.98 19.01 0.22
N THR A 138 1.87 18.38 0.56
CA THR A 138 1.83 17.09 1.28
C THR A 138 1.29 15.95 0.44
N THR A 139 0.50 16.24 -0.60
CA THR A 139 -0.11 15.23 -1.48
C THR A 139 0.33 15.37 -2.94
N VAL A 140 0.16 14.28 -3.70
CA VAL A 140 0.38 14.28 -5.16
C VAL A 140 -0.58 15.23 -5.87
N GLU A 141 -1.81 15.34 -5.38
CA GLU A 141 -2.82 16.26 -5.91
C GLU A 141 -2.44 17.72 -5.67
N GLU A 142 -2.02 18.06 -4.45
CA GLU A 142 -1.50 19.40 -4.12
C GLU A 142 -0.30 19.76 -4.99
N LEU A 143 0.63 18.83 -5.22
CA LEU A 143 1.77 19.07 -6.11
C LEU A 143 1.33 19.36 -7.55
N LYS A 144 0.39 18.56 -8.09
CA LYS A 144 -0.15 18.77 -9.45
C LYS A 144 -0.88 20.11 -9.57
N ASN A 145 -1.69 20.46 -8.58
CA ASN A 145 -2.44 21.73 -8.54
C ASN A 145 -1.53 22.94 -8.38
N THR A 146 -0.47 22.81 -7.56
CA THR A 146 0.52 23.88 -7.35
C THR A 146 1.35 24.12 -8.60
N GLY A 147 1.72 23.06 -9.32
CA GLY A 147 2.61 23.12 -10.47
C GLY A 147 4.09 23.13 -10.09
N SER A 148 4.96 22.75 -11.04
CA SER A 148 6.40 22.56 -10.82
C SER A 148 7.11 23.85 -10.39
N VAL A 149 6.81 24.97 -11.03
CA VAL A 149 7.40 26.29 -10.77
C VAL A 149 7.07 26.78 -9.36
N ASN A 150 5.79 26.77 -8.97
CA ASN A 150 5.39 27.25 -7.64
C ASN A 150 5.87 26.31 -6.53
N ALA A 151 5.87 25.00 -6.78
CA ALA A 151 6.43 24.03 -5.84
C ALA A 151 7.93 24.27 -5.63
N TYR A 152 8.68 24.55 -6.71
CA TYR A 152 10.10 24.89 -6.64
C TYR A 152 10.34 26.17 -5.83
N LYS A 153 9.57 27.23 -6.09
CA LYS A 153 9.64 28.50 -5.33
C LYS A 153 9.31 28.29 -3.84
N ALA A 154 8.30 27.50 -3.52
CA ALA A 154 7.92 27.19 -2.14
C ALA A 154 9.03 26.40 -1.40
N ILE A 155 9.72 25.49 -2.10
CA ILE A 155 10.91 24.81 -1.55
C ILE A 155 12.04 25.81 -1.31
N GLN A 156 12.34 26.71 -2.25
CA GLN A 156 13.37 27.73 -2.08
C GLN A 156 13.16 28.60 -0.84
N GLN A 157 11.91 28.94 -0.52
CA GLN A 157 11.57 29.74 0.66
C GLN A 157 11.75 29.01 1.99
N THR A 158 11.65 27.68 1.99
CA THR A 158 11.67 26.88 3.22
C THR A 158 12.95 26.08 3.40
N HIS A 159 13.74 25.87 2.35
CA HIS A 159 14.97 25.11 2.37
C HIS A 159 16.18 26.03 2.65
N SER A 160 17.05 25.63 3.59
CA SER A 160 18.17 26.47 4.05
C SER A 160 19.31 26.58 3.04
N SER A 161 19.38 25.67 2.07
CA SER A 161 20.42 25.61 1.04
C SER A 161 19.83 25.87 -0.34
N SER A 162 20.67 26.34 -1.26
CA SER A 162 20.31 26.45 -2.67
C SER A 162 19.86 25.10 -3.23
N VAL A 163 18.71 25.10 -3.91
CA VAL A 163 18.20 23.95 -4.67
C VAL A 163 18.64 24.06 -6.13
N SER A 164 18.89 22.91 -6.76
CA SER A 164 19.39 22.85 -8.15
C SER A 164 18.27 23.05 -9.17
N ASP A 165 18.59 23.58 -10.35
CA ASP A 165 17.65 23.66 -11.48
C ASP A 165 17.09 22.28 -11.88
N GLU A 166 17.85 21.20 -11.67
CA GLU A 166 17.40 19.82 -11.90
C GLU A 166 16.15 19.47 -11.07
N LEU A 167 16.00 20.06 -9.87
CA LEU A 167 14.81 19.84 -9.06
C LEU A 167 13.55 20.37 -9.78
N LEU A 168 13.63 21.53 -10.44
CA LEU A 168 12.50 22.07 -11.20
C LEU A 168 12.07 21.10 -12.31
N TRP A 169 13.03 20.55 -13.05
CA TRP A 169 12.75 19.55 -14.10
C TRP A 169 12.26 18.23 -13.53
N SER A 170 12.77 17.82 -12.37
CA SER A 170 12.31 16.64 -11.66
C SER A 170 10.85 16.77 -11.22
N LEU A 171 10.45 17.93 -10.69
CA LEU A 171 9.06 18.24 -10.34
C LEU A 171 8.16 18.27 -11.57
N GLU A 172 8.61 18.89 -12.67
CA GLU A 172 7.87 18.89 -13.94
C GLU A 172 7.66 17.47 -14.48
N GLY A 173 8.72 16.67 -14.52
CA GLY A 173 8.65 15.29 -14.98
C GLY A 173 7.75 14.44 -14.08
N ALA A 174 7.78 14.68 -12.77
CA ALA A 174 6.89 14.02 -11.81
C ALA A 174 5.41 14.29 -12.09
N ILE A 175 5.05 15.57 -12.32
CA ILE A 175 3.68 16.00 -12.61
C ILE A 175 3.21 15.41 -13.95
N LYS A 176 4.07 15.40 -14.96
CA LYS A 176 3.78 14.87 -16.30
C LYS A 176 3.92 13.36 -16.44
N GLY A 177 4.35 12.65 -15.40
CA GLY A 177 4.52 11.19 -15.43
C GLY A 177 5.69 10.70 -16.29
N MET A 178 6.75 11.49 -16.45
CA MET A 178 7.90 11.19 -17.31
C MET A 178 9.24 11.41 -16.59
N HIS A 179 10.30 10.75 -17.07
CA HIS A 179 11.64 11.02 -16.55
C HIS A 179 12.11 12.42 -16.96
N TRP A 180 12.74 13.19 -16.05
CA TRP A 180 13.09 14.59 -16.32
C TRP A 180 14.01 14.76 -17.53
N SER A 181 14.81 13.72 -17.85
CA SER A 181 15.73 13.73 -18.99
C SER A 181 15.04 13.90 -20.35
N VAL A 182 13.75 13.53 -20.47
CA VAL A 182 12.99 13.66 -21.72
C VAL A 182 12.33 15.02 -21.91
N ILE A 183 12.33 15.88 -20.87
CA ILE A 183 11.84 17.26 -20.99
C ILE A 183 12.78 18.02 -21.93
N SER A 184 12.21 18.63 -22.99
CA SER A 184 12.98 19.34 -24.01
C SER A 184 13.77 20.51 -23.42
N ALA A 185 14.88 20.88 -24.06
CA ALA A 185 15.68 22.04 -23.65
C ALA A 185 14.85 23.34 -23.68
N GLU A 186 13.93 23.46 -24.63
CA GLU A 186 12.99 24.57 -24.74
C GLU A 186 12.10 24.68 -23.50
N THR A 187 11.40 23.60 -23.13
CA THR A 187 10.55 23.58 -21.93
C THR A 187 11.36 23.84 -20.66
N ARG A 188 12.59 23.31 -20.54
CA ARG A 188 13.48 23.61 -19.40
C ARG A 188 13.80 25.10 -19.30
N ASN A 189 14.04 25.75 -20.42
CA ASN A 189 14.30 27.19 -20.47
C ASN A 189 13.04 28.01 -20.13
N GLU A 190 11.86 27.61 -20.61
CA GLU A 190 10.59 28.25 -20.28
C GLU A 190 10.26 28.18 -18.79
N LEU A 191 10.46 27.01 -18.16
CA LEU A 191 10.27 26.84 -16.72
C LEU A 191 11.24 27.72 -15.93
N ARG A 192 12.51 27.76 -16.35
CA ARG A 192 13.54 28.59 -15.71
C ARG A 192 13.24 30.08 -15.81
N LYS A 193 12.66 30.55 -16.93
CA LYS A 193 12.25 31.96 -17.10
C LYS A 193 11.14 32.40 -16.15
N GLN A 194 10.39 31.45 -15.57
CA GLN A 194 9.33 31.75 -14.62
C GLN A 194 9.82 31.83 -13.17
N LEU A 195 11.08 31.52 -12.89
CA LEU A 195 11.69 31.67 -11.57
C LEU A 195 11.96 33.15 -11.27
#